data_AF-A0A962B677-F1
#
_entry.id   AF-A0A962B677-F1
#
_cell.length_a   1.000
_cell.length_b   1.000
_cell.length_c   1.000
_cell.angle_alpha   90.00
_cell.angle_beta   90.00
_cell.angle_gamma   90.00
#
_symmetry.space_group_name_H-M   'P 1'
#
loop_
_entity.id
_entity.type
_entity.pdbx_description
1 polymer ?
#
loop_
_entity_poly.entity_id
_entity_poly.type
_entity_poly.pdbx_seq_one_letter_code
_entity_poly.pdbx_strand_id
1 'polypeptide(L)'
;MRFPLPRFAFTLILLAASVGPALAAPANPPPLPQQALQELAALSLTPAQKLELMAIFLDARAGSEQLRTAQQDLAAQALTEMQAQQADLHALIAAQESLTDQRVAALRAVRDDLLGFYDDLSSSQQAEVQTWLARQLQRLLDLRTAIELIRD
;
A
#
# COMPACT_ATOMS: atom_id res chain seq x y z
N MET A 1 -19.64 -21.40 7.22
CA MET A 1 -19.65 -20.23 6.32
C MET A 1 -18.19 -19.87 6.01
N ARG A 2 -17.69 -20.19 4.81
CA ARG A 2 -16.32 -19.89 4.37
C ARG A 2 -16.29 -18.48 3.80
N PHE A 3 -15.69 -17.53 4.51
CA PHE A 3 -15.38 -16.22 3.95
C PHE A 3 -14.30 -16.38 2.86
N PRO A 4 -14.49 -15.84 1.65
CA PRO A 4 -13.42 -15.82 0.66
C PRO A 4 -12.35 -14.82 1.14
N LEU A 5 -11.35 -15.35 1.84
CA LEU A 5 -10.16 -14.64 2.31
C LEU A 5 -9.29 -13.95 1.23
N PRO A 6 -9.26 -14.31 -0.08
CA PRO A 6 -8.28 -13.68 -0.98
C PRO A 6 -8.55 -12.19 -1.21
N ARG A 7 -9.80 -11.71 -1.12
CA ARG A 7 -10.11 -10.31 -1.45
C ARG A 7 -9.71 -9.27 -0.39
N PHE A 8 -9.70 -9.65 0.89
CA PHE A 8 -9.38 -8.71 1.99
C PHE A 8 -7.89 -8.69 2.35
N ALA A 9 -7.20 -9.81 2.13
CA ALA A 9 -5.76 -9.95 2.38
C ALA A 9 -4.91 -8.98 1.54
N PHE A 10 -5.22 -8.86 0.25
CA PHE A 10 -4.44 -8.03 -0.67
C PHE A 10 -4.54 -6.53 -0.35
N THR A 11 -5.70 -6.06 0.09
CA THR A 11 -5.91 -4.64 0.43
C THR A 11 -5.14 -4.22 1.69
N LEU A 12 -4.97 -5.13 2.67
CA LEU A 12 -4.25 -4.84 3.92
C LEU A 12 -2.72 -4.82 3.75
N ILE A 13 -2.16 -5.66 2.86
CA ILE A 13 -0.72 -5.63 2.53
C ILE A 13 -0.37 -4.33 1.81
N LEU A 14 -1.23 -3.87 0.90
CA LEU A 14 -1.07 -2.58 0.23
C LEU A 14 -1.25 -1.40 1.19
N LEU A 15 -2.16 -1.53 2.15
CA LEU A 15 -2.36 -0.50 3.16
C LEU A 15 -1.13 -0.36 4.06
N ALA A 16 -0.47 -1.45 4.44
CA ALA A 16 0.71 -1.34 5.31
C ALA A 16 2.00 -0.94 4.59
N ALA A 17 2.08 -1.12 3.25
CA ALA A 17 3.08 -0.43 2.44
C ALA A 17 2.85 1.10 2.39
N SER A 18 1.62 1.56 2.70
CA SER A 18 1.22 2.97 2.69
C SER A 18 1.04 3.63 4.08
N VAL A 19 1.13 2.86 5.17
CA VAL A 19 0.96 3.36 6.55
C VAL A 19 2.25 3.15 7.32
N GLY A 20 3.27 3.91 6.95
CA GLY A 20 4.33 4.28 7.89
C GLY A 20 3.81 5.39 8.82
N PRO A 21 4.22 5.44 10.09
CA PRO A 21 3.87 6.55 10.97
C PRO A 21 4.34 7.87 10.37
N ALA A 22 3.52 8.90 10.52
CA ALA A 22 3.77 10.27 10.13
C ALA A 22 4.98 10.86 10.88
N LEU A 23 6.19 10.53 10.43
CA LEU A 23 7.43 11.18 10.81
C LEU A 23 8.32 11.23 9.57
N ALA A 24 8.43 12.42 8.98
CA ALA A 24 9.38 12.83 7.94
C ALA A 24 10.18 11.67 7.29
N ALA A 25 9.56 10.95 6.34
CA ALA A 25 10.28 9.97 5.53
C ALA A 25 10.98 10.69 4.35
N PRO A 26 12.23 10.33 4.03
CA PRO A 26 13.07 11.01 3.04
C PRO A 26 12.47 10.96 1.62
N ALA A 27 12.84 11.94 0.79
CA ALA A 27 12.41 12.10 -0.61
C ALA A 27 12.78 10.92 -1.54
N ASN A 28 13.60 9.98 -1.07
CA ASN A 28 13.87 8.72 -1.73
C ASN A 28 13.24 7.59 -0.92
N PRO A 29 12.38 6.78 -1.53
CA PRO A 29 11.69 5.78 -0.77
C PRO A 29 12.72 4.64 -0.50
N PRO A 30 12.83 4.12 0.74
CA PRO A 30 13.90 3.19 1.13
C PRO A 30 13.90 1.94 0.24
N PRO A 31 15.05 1.33 -0.13
CA PRO A 31 15.03 0.08 -0.90
C PRO A 31 14.10 -0.94 -0.25
N LEU A 32 13.45 -1.80 -1.05
CA LEU A 32 12.64 -2.89 -0.50
C LEU A 32 13.45 -3.58 0.61
N PRO A 33 12.86 -3.83 1.79
CA PRO A 33 13.59 -4.45 2.89
C PRO A 33 14.28 -5.70 2.36
N GLN A 34 15.59 -5.85 2.63
CA GLN A 34 16.38 -6.99 2.12
C GLN A 34 15.71 -8.33 2.41
N GLN A 35 14.98 -8.41 3.51
CA GLN A 35 14.18 -9.57 3.92
C GLN A 35 13.00 -9.86 2.97
N ALA A 36 12.30 -8.83 2.47
CA ALA A 36 11.24 -8.99 1.47
C ALA A 36 11.80 -9.49 0.13
N LEU A 37 12.98 -9.00 -0.26
CA LEU A 37 13.68 -9.48 -1.47
C LEU A 37 14.13 -10.93 -1.33
N GLN A 38 14.63 -11.33 -0.15
CA GLN A 38 15.01 -12.72 0.13
C GLN A 38 13.81 -13.67 0.12
N GLU A 39 12.68 -13.25 0.67
CA GLU A 39 11.46 -14.06 0.67
C GLU A 39 10.84 -14.20 -0.71
N LEU A 40 10.89 -13.15 -1.54
CA LEU A 40 10.46 -13.18 -2.93
C LEU A 40 11.40 -14.06 -3.77
N ALA A 41 12.70 -14.04 -3.48
CA ALA A 41 13.68 -14.93 -4.10
C ALA A 41 13.41 -16.42 -3.77
N ALA A 42 12.87 -16.71 -2.58
CA ALA A 42 12.54 -18.06 -2.12
C ALA A 42 11.27 -18.65 -2.77
N LEU A 43 10.45 -17.84 -3.44
CA LEU A 43 9.31 -18.35 -4.21
C LEU A 43 9.78 -19.08 -5.46
N SER A 44 9.10 -20.17 -5.82
CA SER A 44 9.33 -20.94 -7.05
C SER A 44 8.80 -20.25 -8.32
N LEU A 45 8.83 -18.93 -8.35
CA LEU A 45 8.50 -18.10 -9.49
C LEU A 45 9.67 -18.09 -10.50
N THR A 46 9.34 -18.07 -11.79
CA THR A 46 10.33 -17.85 -12.85
C THR A 46 10.94 -16.44 -12.75
N PRO A 47 12.12 -16.19 -13.35
CA PRO A 47 12.69 -14.84 -13.36
C PRO A 47 11.73 -13.78 -13.94
N ALA A 48 10.96 -14.12 -14.98
CA ALA A 48 9.98 -13.22 -15.57
C ALA A 48 8.84 -12.89 -14.60
N GLN A 49 8.25 -13.91 -13.96
CA GLN A 49 7.20 -13.72 -12.94
C GLN A 49 7.70 -12.90 -11.74
N LYS A 50 8.96 -13.07 -11.34
CA LYS A 50 9.57 -12.24 -10.27
C LYS A 50 9.70 -10.78 -10.69
N LEU A 51 10.09 -10.52 -11.93
CA LEU A 51 10.18 -9.16 -12.47
C LEU A 51 8.79 -8.50 -12.56
N GLU A 52 7.79 -9.24 -13.01
CA GLU A 52 6.41 -8.77 -13.09
C GLU A 52 5.85 -8.40 -11.70
N LEU A 53 5.97 -9.32 -10.73
CA LEU A 53 5.55 -9.07 -9.36
C LEU A 53 6.30 -7.86 -8.75
N MET A 54 7.58 -7.70 -9.06
CA MET A 54 8.37 -6.55 -8.62
C MET A 54 7.92 -5.24 -9.26
N ALA A 55 7.54 -5.26 -10.55
CA ALA A 55 6.99 -4.10 -11.24
C ALA A 55 5.68 -3.63 -10.58
N ILE A 56 4.77 -4.56 -10.27
CA ILE A 56 3.52 -4.25 -9.56
C ILE A 56 3.80 -3.57 -8.22
N PHE A 57 4.77 -4.06 -7.44
CA PHE A 57 5.15 -3.42 -6.18
C PHE A 57 5.80 -2.04 -6.35
N LEU A 58 6.60 -1.85 -7.40
CA LEU A 58 7.20 -0.54 -7.71
C LEU A 58 6.14 0.48 -8.13
N ASP A 59 5.16 0.09 -8.93
CA ASP A 59 4.06 0.95 -9.36
C ASP A 59 3.15 1.31 -8.18
N ALA A 60 2.78 0.32 -7.36
CA ALA A 60 2.02 0.54 -6.13
C ALA A 60 2.70 1.54 -5.20
N ARG A 61 4.02 1.42 -5.09
CA ARG A 61 4.85 2.32 -4.29
C ARG A 61 4.86 3.73 -4.87
N ALA A 62 5.10 3.89 -6.17
CA ALA A 62 5.10 5.18 -6.82
C ALA A 62 3.75 5.90 -6.62
N GLY A 63 2.63 5.17 -6.78
CA GLY A 63 1.29 5.68 -6.51
C GLY A 63 1.10 6.11 -5.04
N SER A 64 1.61 5.33 -4.08
CA SER A 64 1.56 5.70 -2.66
C SER A 64 2.36 6.96 -2.35
N GLU A 65 3.53 7.15 -2.95
CA GLU A 65 4.33 8.37 -2.77
C GLU A 65 3.63 9.60 -3.35
N GLN A 66 3.02 9.46 -4.53
CA GLN A 66 2.24 10.54 -5.13
C GLN A 66 1.06 10.96 -4.24
N LEU A 67 0.32 10.00 -3.69
CA LEU A 67 -0.79 10.27 -2.77
C LEU A 67 -0.30 10.92 -1.46
N ARG A 68 0.87 10.52 -0.96
CA ARG A 68 1.50 11.13 0.21
C ARG A 68 1.85 12.59 -0.04
N THR A 69 2.47 12.91 -1.18
CA THR A 69 2.77 14.29 -1.57
C THR A 69 1.50 15.12 -1.69
N ALA A 70 0.47 14.60 -2.37
CA ALA A 70 -0.81 15.29 -2.49
C ALA A 70 -1.49 15.55 -1.13
N GLN A 71 -1.35 14.63 -0.17
CA GLN A 71 -1.84 14.83 1.19
C GLN A 71 -1.06 15.93 1.94
N GLN A 72 0.26 16.01 1.75
CA GLN A 72 1.09 17.06 2.34
C GLN A 72 0.75 18.44 1.77
N ASP A 73 0.53 18.51 0.46
CA ASP A 73 0.13 19.75 -0.23
C ASP A 73 -1.26 20.22 0.24
N LEU A 74 -2.22 19.30 0.36
CA LEU A 74 -3.54 19.61 0.89
C LEU A 74 -3.49 20.08 2.35
N ALA A 75 -2.62 19.47 3.18
CA ALA A 75 -2.43 19.92 4.56
C ALA A 75 -1.82 21.34 4.62
N ALA A 76 -0.85 21.64 3.75
CA ALA A 76 -0.29 22.98 3.62
C ALA A 76 -1.35 24.00 3.17
N GLN A 77 -2.16 23.64 2.17
CA GLN A 77 -3.26 24.48 1.70
C GLN A 77 -4.29 24.75 2.80
N ALA A 78 -4.69 23.70 3.55
CA ALA A 78 -5.61 23.85 4.67
C ALA A 78 -5.06 24.80 5.74
N LEU A 79 -3.77 24.72 6.07
CA LEU A 79 -3.14 25.66 7.01
C LEU A 79 -3.17 27.11 6.51
N THR A 80 -2.93 27.34 5.22
CA THR A 80 -3.02 28.67 4.60
C THR A 80 -4.45 29.21 4.61
N GLU A 81 -5.44 28.40 4.22
CA GLU A 81 -6.85 28.77 4.22
C GLU A 81 -7.38 29.11 5.62
N MET A 82 -6.98 28.35 6.65
CA MET A 82 -7.38 28.64 8.03
C MET A 82 -6.83 29.99 8.57
N GLN A 83 -5.78 30.53 7.94
CA GLN A 83 -5.23 31.85 8.29
C GLN A 83 -5.87 32.99 7.49
N ALA A 84 -6.66 32.67 6.46
CA ALA A 84 -7.35 33.66 5.64
C ALA A 84 -8.56 34.25 6.38
N GLN A 85 -8.88 35.51 6.10
CA GLN A 85 -10.09 36.17 6.63
C GLN A 85 -11.39 35.53 6.13
N GLN A 86 -11.36 34.84 4.99
CA GLN A 86 -12.48 34.13 4.39
C GLN A 86 -11.96 32.80 3.81
N ALA A 87 -11.91 31.77 4.64
CA ALA A 87 -11.48 30.43 4.23
C ALA A 87 -12.52 29.77 3.31
N ASP A 88 -12.10 29.19 2.20
CA ASP A 88 -12.98 28.35 1.35
C ASP A 88 -12.94 26.88 1.80
N LEU A 89 -13.74 26.58 2.82
CA LEU A 89 -13.86 25.21 3.35
C LEU A 89 -14.46 24.23 2.35
N HIS A 90 -15.26 24.68 1.38
CA HIS A 90 -15.85 23.80 0.37
C HIS A 90 -14.77 23.29 -0.60
N ALA A 91 -13.85 24.16 -1.00
CA ALA A 91 -12.71 23.77 -1.83
C ALA A 91 -11.81 22.74 -1.13
N LEU A 92 -11.56 22.91 0.17
CA LEU A 92 -10.75 21.95 0.94
C LEU A 92 -11.43 20.58 1.07
N ILE A 93 -12.74 20.55 1.31
CA ILE A 93 -13.51 19.29 1.39
C ILE A 93 -13.48 18.58 0.02
N ALA A 94 -13.73 19.31 -1.07
CA ALA A 94 -13.69 18.75 -2.41
C ALA A 94 -12.30 18.18 -2.78
N ALA A 95 -11.24 18.86 -2.38
CA ALA A 95 -9.87 18.36 -2.58
C ALA A 95 -9.58 17.09 -1.77
N GLN A 96 -10.07 17.02 -0.53
CA GLN A 96 -9.95 15.83 0.32
C GLN A 96 -10.74 14.63 -0.24
N GLU A 97 -11.95 14.86 -0.75
CA GLU A 97 -12.76 13.83 -1.41
C GLU A 97 -12.05 13.31 -2.68
N SER A 98 -11.55 14.22 -3.52
CA SER A 98 -10.77 13.84 -4.70
C SER A 98 -9.55 12.98 -4.36
N LEU A 99 -8.80 13.35 -3.31
CA LEU A 99 -7.66 12.57 -2.85
C LEU A 99 -8.07 11.17 -2.34
N THR A 100 -9.22 11.08 -1.68
CA THR A 100 -9.78 9.81 -1.22
C THR A 100 -10.15 8.90 -2.39
N ASP A 101 -10.79 9.45 -3.43
CA ASP A 101 -11.12 8.72 -4.64
C ASP A 101 -9.87 8.24 -5.39
N GLN A 102 -8.85 9.10 -5.52
CA GLN A 102 -7.56 8.72 -6.11
C GLN A 102 -6.90 7.57 -5.34
N ARG A 103 -6.94 7.62 -4.00
CA ARG A 103 -6.41 6.54 -3.16
C ARG A 103 -7.16 5.22 -3.39
N VAL A 104 -8.49 5.27 -3.44
CA VAL A 104 -9.31 4.06 -3.69
C VAL A 104 -9.04 3.51 -5.09
N ALA A 105 -8.93 4.37 -6.11
CA ALA A 105 -8.61 3.97 -7.48
C ALA A 105 -7.23 3.31 -7.57
N ALA A 106 -6.20 3.90 -6.96
CA ALA A 106 -4.85 3.33 -6.93
C ALA A 106 -4.83 1.95 -6.25
N LEU A 107 -5.50 1.80 -5.11
CA LEU A 107 -5.60 0.50 -4.42
C LEU A 107 -6.34 -0.55 -5.25
N ARG A 108 -7.36 -0.14 -6.02
CA ARG A 108 -8.08 -1.05 -6.93
C ARG A 108 -7.19 -1.50 -8.08
N ALA A 109 -6.44 -0.59 -8.70
CA ALA A 109 -5.51 -0.92 -9.78
C ALA A 109 -4.49 -1.98 -9.33
N VAL A 110 -3.81 -1.74 -8.20
CA VAL A 110 -2.81 -2.70 -7.71
C VAL A 110 -3.45 -4.04 -7.32
N ARG A 111 -4.65 -4.04 -6.75
CA ARG A 111 -5.40 -5.28 -6.50
C ARG A 111 -5.63 -6.03 -7.80
N ASP A 112 -6.08 -5.35 -8.85
CA ASP A 112 -6.41 -5.97 -10.12
C ASP A 112 -5.16 -6.52 -10.81
N ASP A 113 -4.04 -5.79 -10.77
CA ASP A 113 -2.74 -6.27 -11.27
C ASP A 113 -2.25 -7.51 -10.51
N LEU A 114 -2.37 -7.52 -9.17
CA LEU A 114 -1.98 -8.67 -8.35
C LEU A 114 -2.88 -9.88 -8.58
N LEU A 115 -4.17 -9.68 -8.83
CA LEU A 115 -5.09 -10.77 -9.18
C LEU A 115 -4.75 -11.33 -10.57
N GLY A 116 -4.47 -10.46 -11.54
CA GLY A 116 -4.01 -10.88 -12.87
C GLY A 116 -2.74 -11.72 -12.79
N PHE A 117 -1.72 -11.22 -12.09
CA PHE A 117 -0.49 -11.96 -11.83
C PHE A 117 -0.76 -13.33 -11.17
N TYR A 118 -1.64 -13.37 -10.17
CA TYR A 118 -1.96 -14.57 -9.43
C TYR A 118 -2.70 -15.62 -10.28
N ASP A 119 -3.63 -15.18 -11.13
CA ASP A 119 -4.41 -16.05 -12.01
C ASP A 119 -3.53 -16.73 -13.08
N ASP A 120 -2.41 -16.10 -13.46
CA ASP A 120 -1.42 -16.64 -14.41
C ASP A 120 -0.41 -17.63 -13.79
N LEU A 121 -0.45 -17.83 -12.48
CA LEU A 121 0.42 -18.79 -11.77
C LEU A 121 -0.08 -20.23 -11.88
N SER A 122 0.84 -21.20 -11.81
CA SER A 122 0.46 -22.60 -11.60
C SER A 122 -0.16 -22.80 -10.21
N SER A 123 -0.95 -23.86 -10.02
CA SER A 123 -1.59 -24.15 -8.73
C SER A 123 -0.60 -24.32 -7.57
N SER A 124 0.61 -24.84 -7.82
CA SER A 124 1.66 -24.94 -6.81
C SER A 124 2.25 -23.57 -6.46
N GLN A 125 2.50 -22.73 -7.46
CA GLN A 125 2.98 -21.35 -7.27
C GLN A 125 1.94 -20.49 -6.55
N GLN A 126 0.66 -20.66 -6.90
CA GLN A 126 -0.48 -20.04 -6.24
C GLN A 126 -0.53 -20.35 -4.74
N ALA A 127 -0.26 -21.60 -4.34
CA ALA A 127 -0.22 -22.00 -2.92
C ALA A 127 0.97 -21.38 -2.16
N GLU A 128 2.14 -21.29 -2.81
CA GLU A 128 3.31 -20.62 -2.25
C GLU A 128 3.06 -19.12 -2.05
N VAL A 129 2.52 -18.45 -3.05
CA VAL A 129 2.18 -17.03 -2.98
C VAL A 129 1.12 -16.77 -1.91
N GLN A 130 0.07 -17.60 -1.79
CA GLN A 130 -0.90 -17.50 -0.69
C GLN A 130 -0.23 -17.60 0.69
N THR A 131 0.66 -18.57 0.86
CA THR A 131 1.38 -18.79 2.13
C THR A 131 2.30 -17.62 2.46
N TRP A 132 2.97 -17.08 1.43
CA TRP A 132 3.82 -15.90 1.57
C TRP A 132 3.00 -14.65 1.94
N LEU A 133 1.88 -14.40 1.27
CA LEU A 133 0.97 -13.29 1.58
C LEU A 133 0.39 -13.38 2.99
N ALA A 134 -0.01 -14.57 3.43
CA ALA A 134 -0.50 -14.79 4.79
C ALA A 134 0.55 -14.42 5.85
N ARG A 135 1.83 -14.73 5.60
CA ARG A 135 2.94 -14.31 6.48
C ARG A 135 3.17 -12.82 6.46
N GLN A 136 3.04 -12.16 5.31
CA GLN A 136 3.10 -10.68 5.26
C GLN A 136 1.99 -10.06 6.09
N LEU A 137 0.75 -10.52 5.91
CA LEU A 137 -0.39 -10.03 6.70
C LEU A 137 -0.19 -10.18 8.19
N GLN A 138 0.26 -11.35 8.64
CA GLN A 138 0.49 -11.58 10.05
C GLN A 138 1.50 -10.58 10.62
N ARG A 139 2.62 -10.35 9.92
CA ARG A 139 3.62 -9.36 10.35
C ARG A 139 3.07 -7.95 10.44
N LEU A 140 2.19 -7.57 9.52
CA LEU A 140 1.56 -6.25 9.53
C LEU A 140 0.60 -6.09 10.70
N LEU A 141 -0.15 -7.15 11.04
CA LEU A 141 -0.99 -7.18 12.23
C LEU A 141 -0.13 -7.09 13.50
N ASP A 142 0.95 -7.86 13.58
CA ASP A 142 1.87 -7.84 14.72
C ASP A 142 2.51 -6.46 14.90
N LEU A 143 2.94 -5.82 13.81
CA LEU A 143 3.48 -4.45 13.83
C LEU A 143 2.43 -3.44 14.29
N ARG A 144 1.19 -3.54 13.78
CA ARG A 144 0.09 -2.68 14.23
C ARG A 144 -0.11 -2.82 15.74
N THR A 145 -0.21 -4.05 16.24
CA THR A 145 -0.38 -4.31 17.68
C THR A 145 0.80 -3.77 18.50
N ALA A 146 2.04 -3.92 18.01
CA ALA A 146 3.21 -3.37 18.68
C ALA A 146 3.19 -1.83 18.74
N ILE A 147 2.75 -1.16 17.66
CA ILE A 147 2.60 0.30 17.63
C ILE A 147 1.51 0.76 18.60
N GLU A 148 0.38 0.06 18.68
CA GLU A 148 -0.69 0.33 19.64
C GLU A 148 -0.19 0.21 21.09
N LEU A 149 0.59 -0.84 21.40
CA LEU A 149 1.19 -1.06 22.73
C LEU A 149 2.24 -0.02 23.16
N ILE A 150 2.90 0.65 22.21
CA ILE A 150 3.87 1.73 22.49
C ILE A 150 3.16 3.08 22.70
N ARG A 151 1.94 3.22 22.19
CA ARG A 151 1.16 4.45 22.26
C ARG A 151 0.41 4.61 23.59
N ASP A 152 0.12 3.51 24.27
CA ASP A 152 -0.50 3.45 25.60
C ASP A 152 0.55 3.45 26.73
#